data_AF-A0A951N4A5-F1
#
_entry.id   AF-A0A951N4A5-F1
#
_cell.length_a   1.000
_cell.length_b   1.000
_cell.length_c   1.000
_cell.angle_alpha   90.00
_cell.angle_beta   90.00
_cell.angle_gamma   90.00
#
_symmetry.space_group_name_H-M   'P 1'
#
loop_
_entity.id
_entity.type
_entity.pdbx_description
1 polymer ?
#
loop_
_entity_poly.entity_id
_entity_poly.type
_entity_poly.pdbx_seq_one_letter_code
_entity_poly.pdbx_strand_id
1 'polypeptide(L)'
;MLNTPKISDIQTYLDDLRTDTRTLRTLEVASKAEYNASIDESTHLAFIQIGDYHYFVARTLFSLDLDHYSFFAAQQCVENYLKAYLRFKRQIPPNTHKLPDLLAKCREAAADSDSFLSSDHCETIALRYNPFNELARYPIQKTRPQGGIFGVFKPYDIYILDYFVFRMKEIMPLPTDNWNILEPEGHQYLQFCAVNHPEILERFQQDNINFEKR
;
A
#
# COMPACT_ATOMS: atom_id res chain seq x y z
N MET A 1 3.51 26.11 -19.78
CA MET A 1 4.83 25.49 -19.99
C MET A 1 5.44 25.29 -18.63
N LEU A 2 5.72 24.05 -18.22
CA LEU A 2 6.47 23.80 -16.98
C LEU A 2 7.91 24.24 -17.24
N ASN A 3 8.46 25.11 -16.39
CA ASN A 3 9.85 25.52 -16.49
C ASN A 3 10.74 24.30 -16.32
N THR A 4 11.57 23.99 -17.31
CA THR A 4 12.57 22.93 -17.19
C THR A 4 13.53 23.31 -16.05
N PRO A 5 13.68 22.47 -15.01
CA PRO A 5 14.56 22.78 -13.88
C PRO A 5 16.00 22.94 -14.38
N LYS A 6 16.73 23.94 -13.88
CA LYS A 6 18.17 24.06 -14.16
C LYS A 6 18.93 23.12 -13.25
N ILE A 7 20.13 22.71 -13.69
CA ILE A 7 21.05 21.88 -12.88
C ILE A 7 21.32 22.53 -11.50
N SER A 8 21.44 23.85 -11.46
CA SER A 8 21.61 24.61 -10.22
C SER A 8 20.47 24.39 -9.24
N ASP A 9 19.23 24.39 -9.73
CA ASP A 9 18.02 24.26 -8.91
C ASP A 9 17.95 22.86 -8.29
N ILE A 10 18.36 21.84 -9.06
CA ILE A 10 18.47 20.46 -8.59
C ILE A 10 19.59 20.33 -7.55
N GLN A 11 20.74 20.96 -7.76
CA GLN A 11 21.87 20.93 -6.80
C GLN A 11 21.49 21.58 -5.47
N THR A 12 20.85 22.75 -5.52
CA THR A 12 20.33 23.42 -4.32
C THR A 12 19.32 22.54 -3.59
N TYR A 13 18.36 21.95 -4.31
CA TYR A 13 17.41 21.02 -3.71
C TYR A 13 18.08 19.79 -3.06
N LEU A 14 19.12 19.23 -3.69
CA LEU A 14 19.87 18.11 -3.12
C LEU A 14 20.66 18.50 -1.86
N ASP A 15 21.21 19.71 -1.82
CA ASP A 15 21.90 20.24 -0.64
C ASP A 15 20.89 20.53 0.48
N ASP A 16 19.71 21.06 0.14
CA ASP A 16 18.60 21.24 1.08
C ASP A 16 18.13 19.90 1.66
N LEU A 17 17.90 18.88 0.81
CA LEU A 17 17.56 17.53 1.25
C LEU A 17 18.61 16.93 2.18
N ARG A 18 19.91 17.12 1.90
CA ARG A 18 20.99 16.67 2.79
C ARG A 18 20.91 17.32 4.16
N THR A 19 20.47 18.57 4.23
CA THR A 19 20.26 19.25 5.52
C THR A 19 18.96 18.83 6.22
N ASP A 20 17.93 18.44 5.45
CA ASP A 20 16.60 18.04 5.92
C ASP A 20 16.44 16.54 6.25
N THR A 21 17.37 15.67 5.84
CA THR A 21 17.40 14.23 6.25
C THR A 21 17.49 13.99 7.77
N ARG A 22 17.52 15.05 8.60
CA ARG A 22 17.41 14.97 10.06
C ARG A 22 15.99 14.67 10.57
N THR A 23 14.97 14.70 9.71
CA THR A 23 13.56 14.49 10.09
C THR A 23 13.04 13.07 9.82
N LEU A 24 13.66 12.31 8.91
CA LEU A 24 13.50 10.86 8.87
C LEU A 24 14.37 10.29 9.99
N ARG A 25 13.75 9.67 11.00
CA ARG A 25 14.47 8.79 11.95
C ARG A 25 15.04 7.62 11.17
N THR A 26 16.16 7.85 10.51
CA THR A 26 17.09 6.80 10.16
C THR A 26 17.65 6.37 11.51
N LEU A 27 17.13 5.27 12.06
CA LEU A 27 17.77 4.64 13.21
C LEU A 27 19.20 4.34 12.75
N GLU A 28 20.17 5.12 13.25
CA GLU A 28 21.60 4.92 13.01
C GLU A 28 21.93 3.50 13.50
N VAL A 29 21.88 2.55 12.56
CA VAL A 29 22.06 1.11 12.74
C VAL A 29 21.37 0.57 14.00
N ALA A 30 20.03 0.60 14.02
CA ALA A 30 19.28 -0.28 14.91
C ALA A 30 19.69 -1.72 14.60
N SER A 31 20.16 -2.45 15.62
CA SER A 31 20.29 -3.89 15.53
C SER A 31 18.98 -4.50 15.01
N LYS A 32 19.04 -5.65 14.34
CA LYS A 32 17.82 -6.35 13.86
C LYS A 32 16.78 -6.52 14.98
N ALA A 33 17.23 -6.62 16.23
CA ALA A 33 16.38 -6.67 17.42
C ALA A 33 15.64 -5.35 17.69
N GLU A 34 16.33 -4.21 17.66
CA GLU A 34 15.72 -2.88 17.86
C GLU A 34 14.77 -2.49 16.72
N TYR A 35 15.10 -2.87 15.49
CA TYR A 35 14.21 -2.70 14.34
C TYR A 35 12.92 -3.52 14.52
N ASN A 36 13.04 -4.79 14.91
CA ASN A 36 11.88 -5.65 15.17
C ASN A 36 11.03 -5.12 16.35
N ALA A 37 11.67 -4.62 17.42
CA ALA A 37 10.95 -4.00 18.54
C ALA A 37 10.14 -2.78 18.10
N SER A 38 10.69 -1.94 17.21
CA SER A 38 9.98 -0.79 16.65
C SER A 38 8.79 -1.21 15.76
N ILE A 39 8.94 -2.30 15.00
CA ILE A 39 7.82 -2.92 14.27
C ILE A 39 6.76 -3.44 15.24
N ASP A 40 7.17 -3.96 16.39
CA ASP A 40 6.28 -4.45 17.45
C ASP A 40 5.47 -3.38 18.14
N GLU A 41 6.02 -2.17 18.22
CA GLU A 41 5.34 -0.98 18.74
C GLU A 41 4.44 -0.30 17.70
N SER A 42 4.50 -0.71 16.43
CA SER A 42 3.71 -0.12 15.35
C SER A 42 2.21 -0.39 15.52
N THR A 43 1.39 0.64 15.36
CA THR A 43 -0.07 0.51 15.41
C THR A 43 -0.64 0.00 14.09
N HIS A 44 -1.86 -0.55 14.11
CA HIS A 44 -2.58 -0.90 12.88
C HIS A 44 -2.80 0.32 11.97
N LEU A 45 -2.99 1.51 12.54
CA LEU A 45 -3.15 2.77 11.78
C LEU A 45 -1.90 3.10 10.96
N ALA A 46 -0.70 2.85 11.47
CA ALA A 46 0.53 3.04 10.72
C ALA A 46 0.59 2.14 9.47
N PHE A 47 0.13 0.88 9.59
CA PHE A 47 0.05 -0.03 8.45
C PHE A 47 -1.05 0.38 7.46
N ILE A 48 -2.23 0.82 7.93
CA ILE A 48 -3.26 1.37 7.04
C ILE A 48 -2.71 2.57 6.28
N GLN A 49 -1.94 3.42 6.97
CA GLN A 49 -1.34 4.61 6.37
C GLN A 49 -0.43 4.25 5.18
N ILE A 50 0.49 3.31 5.39
CA ILE A 50 1.36 2.83 4.33
C ILE A 50 0.57 2.10 3.23
N GLY A 51 -0.45 1.30 3.60
CA GLY A 51 -1.32 0.61 2.66
C GLY A 51 -2.09 1.56 1.74
N ASP A 52 -2.57 2.67 2.28
CA ASP A 52 -3.27 3.72 1.54
C ASP A 52 -2.33 4.49 0.60
N TYR A 53 -1.10 4.81 1.01
CA TYR A 53 -0.11 5.37 0.07
C TYR A 53 0.13 4.43 -1.12
N HIS A 54 0.31 3.14 -0.85
CA HIS A 54 0.47 2.14 -1.89
C HIS A 54 -0.78 2.00 -2.76
N TYR A 55 -1.98 2.14 -2.20
CA TYR A 55 -3.23 2.16 -2.95
C TYR A 55 -3.29 3.32 -3.94
N PHE A 56 -3.00 4.54 -3.48
CA PHE A 56 -2.95 5.74 -4.32
C PHE A 56 -1.93 5.59 -5.46
N VAL A 57 -0.72 5.14 -5.15
CA VAL A 57 0.34 4.91 -6.14
C VAL A 57 -0.07 3.83 -7.14
N ALA A 58 -0.59 2.69 -6.67
CA ALA A 58 -1.00 1.59 -7.53
C ALA A 58 -2.05 2.05 -8.55
N ARG A 59 -3.11 2.71 -8.08
CA ARG A 59 -4.20 3.17 -8.93
C ARG A 59 -3.77 4.26 -9.90
N THR A 60 -2.98 5.24 -9.43
CA THR A 60 -2.45 6.31 -10.30
C THR A 60 -1.59 5.74 -11.42
N LEU A 61 -0.67 4.83 -11.11
CA LEU A 61 0.20 4.23 -12.11
C LEU A 61 -0.55 3.31 -13.08
N PHE A 62 -1.59 2.62 -12.60
CA PHE A 62 -2.48 1.83 -13.46
C PHE A 62 -3.16 2.72 -14.51
N SER A 63 -3.69 3.88 -14.10
CA SER A 63 -4.33 4.84 -15.02
C SER A 63 -3.37 5.46 -16.06
N LEU A 64 -2.07 5.23 -15.89
CA LEU A 64 -0.99 5.71 -16.76
C LEU A 64 -0.35 4.58 -17.59
N ASP A 65 -0.94 3.38 -17.58
CA ASP A 65 -0.39 2.17 -18.22
C ASP A 65 1.01 1.76 -17.70
N LEU A 66 1.36 2.15 -16.46
CA LEU A 66 2.62 1.82 -15.79
C LEU A 66 2.46 0.57 -14.90
N ASP A 67 2.04 -0.51 -15.54
CA ASP A 67 1.44 -1.66 -14.87
C ASP A 67 2.36 -2.44 -13.93
N HIS A 68 3.63 -2.66 -14.31
CA HIS A 68 4.54 -3.48 -13.50
C HIS A 68 4.73 -2.92 -12.08
N TYR A 69 4.93 -1.60 -11.98
CA TYR A 69 5.11 -0.95 -10.69
C TYR A 69 3.76 -0.68 -9.99
N SER A 70 2.70 -0.45 -10.77
CA SER A 70 1.32 -0.44 -10.24
C SER A 70 1.01 -1.72 -9.47
N PHE A 71 1.28 -2.90 -10.04
CA PHE A 71 0.98 -4.16 -9.36
C PHE A 71 1.88 -4.48 -8.18
N PHE A 72 3.13 -4.00 -8.21
CA PHE A 72 3.99 -4.04 -7.03
C PHE A 72 3.40 -3.20 -5.90
N ALA A 73 2.99 -1.97 -6.19
CA ALA A 73 2.32 -1.12 -5.22
C ALA A 73 1.00 -1.75 -4.74
N ALA A 74 0.22 -2.39 -5.63
CA ALA A 74 -0.99 -3.10 -5.26
C ALA A 74 -0.71 -4.28 -4.30
N GLN A 75 0.36 -5.06 -4.55
CA GLN A 75 0.78 -6.12 -3.65
C GLN A 75 1.17 -5.56 -2.27
N GLN A 76 1.93 -4.46 -2.23
CA GLN A 76 2.29 -3.79 -0.98
C GLN A 76 1.07 -3.22 -0.26
N CYS A 77 0.07 -2.72 -0.97
CA CYS A 77 -1.21 -2.29 -0.40
C CYS A 77 -1.91 -3.46 0.32
N VAL A 78 -2.10 -4.59 -0.38
CA VAL A 78 -2.71 -5.80 0.21
C VAL A 78 -1.93 -6.30 1.42
N GLU A 79 -0.60 -6.36 1.30
CA GLU A 79 0.29 -6.76 2.40
C GLU A 79 0.09 -5.90 3.65
N ASN A 80 0.11 -4.58 3.50
CA ASN A 80 0.00 -3.66 4.61
C ASN A 80 -1.39 -3.71 5.27
N TYR A 81 -2.45 -3.86 4.50
CA TYR A 81 -3.80 -4.03 5.04
C TYR A 81 -3.98 -5.34 5.82
N LEU A 82 -3.40 -6.45 5.35
CA LEU A 82 -3.41 -7.71 6.11
C LEU A 82 -2.57 -7.59 7.40
N LYS A 83 -1.42 -6.92 7.35
CA LYS A 83 -0.61 -6.63 8.56
C LYS A 83 -1.34 -5.69 9.52
N ALA A 84 -2.04 -4.69 9.01
CA ALA A 84 -2.89 -3.80 9.80
C ALA A 84 -3.96 -4.60 10.54
N TYR A 85 -4.61 -5.55 9.86
CA TYR A 85 -5.63 -6.40 10.46
C TYR A 85 -5.08 -7.26 11.61
N LEU A 86 -3.91 -7.87 11.43
CA LEU A 86 -3.25 -8.61 12.52
C LEU A 86 -2.99 -7.70 13.72
N ARG A 87 -2.45 -6.48 13.50
CA ARG A 87 -2.25 -5.50 14.58
C ARG A 87 -3.57 -5.04 15.22
N PHE A 88 -4.63 -4.88 14.44
CA PHE A 88 -5.96 -4.52 14.92
C PHE A 88 -6.52 -5.59 15.85
N LYS A 89 -6.27 -6.87 15.55
CA LYS A 89 -6.55 -8.02 16.43
C LYS A 89 -5.47 -8.25 17.50
N ARG A 90 -4.56 -7.30 17.74
CA ARG A 90 -3.47 -7.34 18.72
C ARG A 90 -2.49 -8.50 18.52
N GLN A 91 -2.29 -8.93 17.29
CA GLN A 91 -1.27 -9.90 16.90
C GLN A 91 -0.06 -9.20 16.26
N ILE A 92 1.10 -9.83 16.38
CA ILE A 92 2.33 -9.39 15.72
C ILE A 92 2.32 -9.93 14.28
N PRO A 93 2.36 -9.07 13.25
CA PRO A 93 2.43 -9.54 11.88
C PRO A 93 3.75 -10.26 11.62
N PRO A 94 3.74 -11.41 10.92
CA PRO A 94 4.97 -12.10 10.58
C PRO A 94 5.81 -11.26 9.59
N ASN A 95 7.13 -11.37 9.71
CA ASN A 95 8.08 -10.77 8.77
C ASN A 95 8.14 -11.57 7.47
N THR A 96 7.07 -11.48 6.67
CA THR A 96 6.91 -12.10 5.36
C THR A 96 6.23 -11.12 4.40
N HIS A 97 6.43 -11.36 3.11
CA HIS A 97 5.76 -10.67 2.01
C HIS A 97 4.78 -11.58 1.27
N LYS A 98 4.63 -12.82 1.74
CA LYS A 98 3.73 -13.80 1.14
C LYS A 98 2.31 -13.50 1.58
N LEU A 99 1.49 -13.03 0.65
CA LEU A 99 0.08 -12.70 0.91
C LEU A 99 -0.73 -13.91 1.40
N PRO A 100 -0.55 -15.14 0.87
CA PRO A 100 -1.26 -16.31 1.38
C PRO A 100 -0.94 -16.61 2.85
N ASP A 101 0.32 -16.48 3.26
CA ASP A 101 0.75 -16.72 4.64
C ASP A 101 0.13 -15.67 5.58
N LEU A 102 0.09 -14.40 5.15
CA LEU A 102 -0.54 -13.31 5.90
C LEU A 102 -2.05 -13.52 6.02
N LEU A 103 -2.72 -13.90 4.93
CA LEU A 103 -4.16 -14.15 4.93
C LEU A 103 -4.51 -15.34 5.83
N ALA A 104 -3.72 -16.41 5.81
CA ALA A 104 -3.91 -17.53 6.72
C ALA A 104 -3.84 -17.08 8.19
N LYS A 105 -2.88 -16.22 8.56
CA LYS A 105 -2.82 -15.62 9.89
C LYS A 105 -4.02 -14.72 10.20
N CYS A 106 -4.50 -13.95 9.23
CA CYS A 106 -5.71 -13.15 9.41
C CYS A 106 -6.94 -14.02 9.68
N ARG A 107 -7.06 -15.17 9.01
CA ARG A 107 -8.14 -16.14 9.22
C ARG A 107 -8.04 -16.81 10.60
N GLU A 108 -6.84 -17.15 11.05
CA GLU A 108 -6.61 -17.64 12.43
C GLU A 108 -7.00 -16.58 13.49
N ALA A 109 -6.79 -15.30 13.18
CA ALA A 109 -7.11 -14.17 14.06
C ALA A 109 -8.57 -13.71 13.99
N ALA A 110 -9.29 -14.07 12.92
CA ALA A 110 -10.68 -13.73 12.74
C ALA A 110 -11.53 -14.62 13.66
N ALA A 111 -12.16 -14.02 14.67
CA ALA A 111 -13.41 -14.57 15.19
C ALA A 111 -14.41 -14.62 14.02
N ASP A 112 -15.40 -15.52 14.04
CA ASP A 112 -16.34 -15.81 12.95
C ASP A 112 -17.10 -14.61 12.32
N SER A 113 -16.85 -13.37 12.77
CA SER A 113 -17.45 -12.13 12.30
C SER A 113 -16.94 -11.61 10.95
N ASP A 114 -15.69 -11.90 10.56
CA ASP A 114 -15.02 -11.17 9.47
C ASP A 114 -15.12 -11.92 8.12
N SER A 115 -16.34 -12.04 7.61
CA SER A 115 -16.72 -12.86 6.43
C SER A 115 -15.88 -12.64 5.17
N PHE A 116 -15.38 -11.43 4.92
CA PHE A 116 -14.55 -11.14 3.76
C PHE A 116 -13.19 -11.84 3.81
N LEU A 117 -12.51 -11.86 4.96
CA LEU A 117 -11.19 -12.50 5.10
C LEU A 117 -11.26 -14.02 4.90
N SER A 118 -12.38 -14.61 5.26
CA SER A 118 -12.66 -16.04 5.05
C SER A 118 -13.25 -16.36 3.67
N SER A 119 -13.48 -15.35 2.81
CA SER A 119 -14.09 -15.54 1.50
C SER A 119 -13.08 -15.93 0.42
N ASP A 120 -13.57 -16.61 -0.62
CA ASP A 120 -12.81 -16.90 -1.85
C ASP A 120 -12.37 -15.63 -2.59
N HIS A 121 -13.10 -14.52 -2.41
CA HIS A 121 -12.71 -13.23 -2.99
C HIS A 121 -11.39 -12.74 -2.42
N CYS A 122 -11.23 -12.72 -1.09
CA CYS A 122 -9.98 -12.28 -0.46
C CYS A 122 -8.81 -13.23 -0.78
N GLU A 123 -9.07 -14.53 -0.88
CA GLU A 123 -8.07 -15.51 -1.31
C GLU A 123 -7.60 -15.27 -2.74
N THR A 124 -8.54 -15.07 -3.66
CA THR A 124 -8.26 -14.78 -5.07
C THR A 124 -7.44 -13.50 -5.21
N ILE A 125 -7.77 -12.46 -4.44
CA ILE A 125 -7.03 -11.19 -4.43
C ILE A 125 -5.60 -11.40 -3.95
N ALA A 126 -5.42 -12.09 -2.82
CA ALA A 126 -4.10 -12.39 -2.26
C ALA A 126 -3.24 -13.20 -3.24
N LEU A 127 -3.79 -14.26 -3.83
CA LEU A 127 -3.10 -15.08 -4.83
C LEU A 127 -2.74 -14.28 -6.09
N ARG A 128 -3.64 -13.40 -6.55
CA ARG A 128 -3.42 -12.58 -7.75
C ARG A 128 -2.27 -11.59 -7.59
N TYR A 129 -2.18 -10.91 -6.44
CA TYR A 129 -1.14 -9.90 -6.23
C TYR A 129 0.19 -10.46 -5.71
N ASN A 130 0.21 -11.67 -5.11
CA ASN A 130 1.39 -12.24 -4.48
C ASN A 130 2.66 -12.26 -5.36
N PRO A 131 2.61 -12.60 -6.67
CA PRO A 131 3.81 -12.64 -7.51
C PRO A 131 4.51 -11.29 -7.70
N PHE A 132 3.79 -10.17 -7.53
CA PHE A 132 4.30 -8.84 -7.88
C PHE A 132 5.29 -8.25 -6.88
N ASN A 133 5.42 -8.84 -5.68
CA ASN A 133 6.49 -8.47 -4.74
C ASN A 133 7.89 -8.63 -5.37
N GLU A 134 8.08 -9.60 -6.27
CA GLU A 134 9.38 -9.90 -6.87
C GLU A 134 9.50 -9.43 -8.32
N LEU A 135 8.41 -9.48 -9.09
CA LEU A 135 8.40 -9.21 -10.54
C LEU A 135 8.87 -7.79 -10.90
N ALA A 136 8.47 -6.77 -10.14
CA ALA A 136 8.86 -5.39 -10.44
C ALA A 136 10.27 -5.02 -9.94
N ARG A 137 10.86 -5.83 -9.05
CA ARG A 137 12.09 -5.49 -8.33
C ARG A 137 13.34 -6.11 -8.94
N TYR A 138 13.20 -7.27 -9.58
CA TYR A 138 14.35 -8.05 -10.03
C TYR A 138 14.29 -8.27 -11.54
N PRO A 139 15.31 -7.81 -12.31
CA PRO A 139 15.36 -8.06 -13.74
C PRO A 139 15.56 -9.55 -14.07
N ILE A 140 16.10 -10.32 -13.11
CA ILE A 140 16.29 -11.76 -13.19
C ILE A 140 15.83 -12.38 -11.87
N GLN A 141 14.92 -13.34 -11.95
CA GLN A 141 14.39 -14.00 -10.76
C GLN A 141 15.25 -15.22 -10.39
N LYS A 142 15.66 -15.30 -9.12
CA LYS A 142 16.47 -16.42 -8.60
C LYS A 142 15.68 -17.73 -8.56
N THR A 143 14.37 -17.64 -8.41
CA THR A 143 13.39 -18.73 -8.44
C THR A 143 12.21 -18.29 -9.29
N ARG A 144 11.36 -19.22 -9.75
CA ARG A 144 10.06 -18.82 -10.31
C ARG A 144 9.33 -17.93 -9.29
N PRO A 145 8.49 -16.96 -9.73
CA PRO A 145 7.78 -16.09 -8.79
C PRO A 145 7.12 -16.94 -7.72
N GLN A 146 7.41 -16.67 -6.45
CA GLN A 146 6.75 -17.37 -5.36
C GLN A 146 5.26 -17.03 -5.45
N GLY A 147 4.41 -18.02 -5.69
CA GLY A 147 2.97 -17.81 -5.98
C GLY A 147 2.36 -18.82 -6.94
N GLY A 148 3.16 -19.56 -7.71
CA GLY A 148 2.68 -20.65 -8.59
C GLY A 148 1.89 -20.16 -9.80
N ILE A 149 2.16 -20.71 -10.99
CA ILE A 149 1.39 -20.67 -12.27
C ILE A 149 0.86 -19.30 -12.82
N PHE A 150 0.85 -18.20 -12.06
CA PHE A 150 0.13 -16.96 -12.42
C PHE A 150 0.99 -15.90 -13.11
N GLY A 151 2.17 -16.25 -13.64
CA GLY A 151 2.93 -15.39 -14.55
C GLY A 151 2.20 -15.06 -15.87
N VAL A 152 0.94 -15.50 -16.04
CA VAL A 152 0.14 -15.36 -17.27
C VAL A 152 -1.11 -14.48 -17.08
N PHE A 153 -1.59 -14.25 -15.85
CA PHE A 153 -2.84 -13.50 -15.60
C PHE A 153 -2.60 -12.16 -14.90
N LYS A 154 -2.07 -11.21 -15.66
CA LYS A 154 -2.01 -9.80 -15.28
C LYS A 154 -3.42 -9.31 -14.85
N PRO A 155 -3.56 -8.53 -13.77
CA PRO A 155 -4.78 -7.76 -13.54
C PRO A 155 -5.13 -6.94 -14.78
N TYR A 156 -6.30 -7.21 -15.36
CA TYR A 156 -6.81 -6.44 -16.50
C TYR A 156 -7.51 -5.15 -16.03
N ASP A 157 -7.76 -5.03 -14.73
CA ASP A 157 -8.42 -3.91 -14.08
C ASP A 157 -7.82 -3.64 -12.68
N ILE A 158 -8.10 -2.44 -12.17
CA ILE A 158 -7.73 -2.00 -10.82
C ILE A 158 -8.87 -2.20 -9.81
N TYR A 159 -10.08 -2.49 -10.28
CA TYR A 159 -11.30 -2.58 -9.47
C TYR A 159 -11.23 -3.65 -8.37
N ILE A 160 -10.45 -4.70 -8.60
CA ILE A 160 -10.19 -5.74 -7.60
C ILE A 160 -9.45 -5.17 -6.38
N LEU A 161 -8.49 -4.26 -6.58
CA LEU A 161 -7.80 -3.59 -5.48
C LEU A 161 -8.74 -2.64 -4.74
N ASP A 162 -9.61 -1.94 -5.47
CA ASP A 162 -10.59 -1.03 -4.88
C ASP A 162 -11.57 -1.76 -3.98
N TYR A 163 -12.07 -2.89 -4.47
CA TYR A 163 -12.94 -3.79 -3.70
C TYR A 163 -12.24 -4.31 -2.46
N PHE A 164 -10.96 -4.68 -2.56
CA PHE A 164 -10.18 -5.07 -1.39
C PHE A 164 -10.11 -3.95 -0.35
N VAL A 165 -9.68 -2.75 -0.73
CA VAL A 165 -9.56 -1.59 0.17
C VAL A 165 -10.91 -1.24 0.79
N PHE A 166 -11.97 -1.23 -0.03
CA PHE A 166 -13.33 -0.99 0.41
C PHE A 166 -13.74 -1.96 1.54
N ARG A 167 -13.56 -3.26 1.34
CA ARG A 167 -13.92 -4.27 2.34
C ARG A 167 -13.03 -4.22 3.58
N MET A 168 -11.74 -3.93 3.43
CA MET A 168 -10.84 -3.82 4.58
C MET A 168 -11.16 -2.60 5.46
N LYS A 169 -11.54 -1.47 4.87
CA LYS A 169 -11.97 -0.27 5.62
C LYS A 169 -13.32 -0.49 6.33
N GLU A 170 -14.17 -1.40 5.86
CA GLU A 170 -15.38 -1.80 6.62
C GLU A 170 -15.04 -2.64 7.85
N ILE A 171 -14.03 -3.50 7.77
CA ILE A 171 -13.58 -4.36 8.89
C ILE A 171 -12.80 -3.55 9.92
N MET A 172 -11.98 -2.60 9.45
CA MET A 172 -11.14 -1.74 10.27
C MET A 172 -11.51 -0.27 10.05
N PRO A 173 -12.67 0.18 10.58
CA PRO A 173 -13.09 1.57 10.42
C PRO A 173 -12.07 2.51 11.07
N LEU A 174 -11.70 3.55 10.34
CA LEU A 174 -10.80 4.59 10.83
C LEU A 174 -11.54 5.51 11.81
N PRO A 175 -10.87 6.00 12.88
CA PRO A 175 -11.43 7.06 13.71
C PRO A 175 -11.68 8.33 12.88
N THR A 176 -12.73 9.09 13.22
CA THR A 176 -13.17 10.28 12.49
C THR A 176 -12.17 11.43 12.47
N ASP A 177 -11.23 11.45 13.41
CA ASP A 177 -10.17 12.46 13.55
C ASP A 177 -8.83 12.01 12.95
N ASN A 178 -8.80 10.85 12.29
CA ASN A 178 -7.60 10.27 11.74
C ASN A 178 -7.46 10.47 10.24
N TRP A 179 -6.23 10.26 9.80
CA TRP A 179 -5.81 10.29 8.42
C TRP A 179 -6.66 9.33 7.56
N ASN A 180 -7.36 9.84 6.56
CA ASN A 180 -8.20 9.05 5.65
C ASN A 180 -7.92 9.45 4.20
N ILE A 181 -7.34 8.53 3.41
CA ILE A 181 -7.04 8.78 1.99
C ILE A 181 -8.29 8.94 1.10
N LEU A 182 -9.48 8.60 1.60
CA LEU A 182 -10.72 8.77 0.87
C LEU A 182 -11.34 10.16 1.08
N GLU A 183 -10.73 10.98 1.94
CA GLU A 183 -11.16 12.35 2.22
C GLU A 183 -10.03 13.31 1.85
N PRO A 184 -10.20 14.18 0.84
CA PRO A 184 -9.15 15.10 0.40
C PRO A 184 -8.61 16.01 1.52
N GLU A 185 -9.46 16.37 2.48
CA GLU A 185 -9.10 17.18 3.65
C GLU A 185 -8.43 16.37 4.77
N GLY A 186 -8.66 15.06 4.79
CA GLY A 186 -8.12 14.14 5.80
C GLY A 186 -6.68 13.69 5.53
N HIS A 187 -6.06 14.15 4.43
CA HIS A 187 -4.75 13.66 4.02
C HIS A 187 -3.88 14.73 3.35
N GLN A 188 -2.81 15.16 4.02
CA GLN A 188 -1.90 16.24 3.57
C GLN A 188 -1.29 16.00 2.17
N TYR A 189 -0.82 14.80 1.82
CA TYR A 189 -0.30 14.57 0.45
C TYR A 189 -1.39 14.56 -0.62
N LEU A 190 -2.59 14.05 -0.35
CA LEU A 190 -3.69 14.21 -1.29
C LEU A 190 -4.10 15.67 -1.44
N GLN A 191 -4.11 16.44 -0.35
CA GLN A 191 -4.32 17.87 -0.42
C GLN A 191 -3.23 18.56 -1.27
N PHE A 192 -1.97 18.16 -1.09
CA PHE A 192 -0.86 18.65 -1.91
C PHE A 192 -1.04 18.26 -3.39
N CYS A 193 -1.43 17.02 -3.70
CA CYS A 193 -1.76 16.58 -5.05
C CYS A 193 -2.97 17.33 -5.61
N ALA A 194 -4.02 17.56 -4.81
CA ALA A 194 -5.21 18.30 -5.23
C ALA A 194 -4.86 19.73 -5.68
N VAL A 195 -3.94 20.38 -4.95
CA VAL A 195 -3.52 21.75 -5.23
C VAL A 195 -2.57 21.82 -6.42
N ASN A 196 -1.59 20.92 -6.50
CA ASN A 196 -0.50 21.02 -7.48
C ASN A 196 -0.69 20.17 -8.74
N HIS A 197 -1.44 19.08 -8.64
CA HIS A 197 -1.65 18.06 -9.67
C HIS A 197 -3.09 17.52 -9.66
N PRO A 198 -4.11 18.38 -9.83
CA PRO A 198 -5.52 17.99 -9.72
C PRO A 198 -5.91 16.85 -10.68
N GLU A 199 -5.26 16.76 -11.85
CA GLU A 199 -5.47 15.69 -12.82
C GLU A 199 -5.04 14.30 -12.32
N ILE A 200 -4.05 14.24 -11.43
CA ILE A 200 -3.63 12.98 -10.79
C ILE A 200 -4.70 12.54 -9.78
N LEU A 201 -5.21 13.48 -8.99
CA LEU A 201 -6.26 13.21 -8.03
C LEU A 201 -7.56 12.77 -8.74
N GLU A 202 -7.94 13.44 -9.82
CA GLU A 202 -9.09 13.07 -10.64
C GLU A 202 -8.99 11.62 -11.13
N ARG A 203 -7.83 11.22 -11.66
CA ARG A 203 -7.59 9.83 -12.11
C ARG A 203 -7.65 8.82 -10.96
N PHE A 204 -7.18 9.18 -9.77
CA PHE A 204 -7.30 8.33 -8.59
C PHE A 204 -8.76 8.13 -8.16
N GLN A 205 -9.61 9.14 -8.33
CA GLN A 205 -11.02 9.10 -7.93
C GLN A 205 -11.94 8.53 -9.01
N GLN A 206 -11.59 8.68 -10.27
CA GLN A 206 -12.39 8.25 -11.41
C GLN A 206 -12.69 6.75 -11.34
N ASP A 207 -13.97 6.39 -11.41
CA ASP A 207 -14.48 5.01 -11.36
C ASP A 207 -14.01 4.24 -10.11
N ASN A 208 -13.86 4.93 -8.98
CA ASN A 208 -13.42 4.35 -7.72
C ASN A 208 -14.59 4.17 -6.75
N ILE A 209 -14.97 2.92 -6.49
CA ILE A 209 -16.07 2.58 -5.56
C ILE A 209 -15.87 3.13 -4.15
N ASN A 210 -14.64 3.46 -3.76
CA ASN A 210 -14.34 4.03 -2.45
C ASN A 210 -14.74 5.51 -2.32
N PHE A 211 -15.08 6.18 -3.43
CA PHE A 211 -15.53 7.57 -3.47
C PHE A 211 -17.02 7.70 -3.87
N GLU A 212 -17.69 6.58 -4.18
CA GLU A 212 -19.12 6.58 -4.40
C GLU A 212 -19.84 6.91 -3.08
N LYS A 213 -20.74 7.90 -3.11
CA LYS A 213 -21.48 8.33 -1.91
C LYS A 213 -22.28 7.14 -1.34
N ARG A 214 -22.01 6.80 -0.08
CA ARG A 214 -22.81 5.85 0.72
C ARG A 214 -24.05 6.53 1.30
#